data_AF-A0A950UPX9-F1
#
_entry.id   AF-A0A950UPX9-F1
#
_cell.length_a   1.000
_cell.length_b   1.000
_cell.length_c   1.000
_cell.angle_alpha   90.00
_cell.angle_beta   90.00
_cell.angle_gamma   90.00
#
_symmetry.space_group_name_H-M   'P 1'
#
loop_
_entity.id
_entity.type
_entity.pdbx_description
1 polymer ?
#
loop_
_entity_poly.entity_id
_entity_poly.type
_entity_poly.pdbx_seq_one_letter_code
_entity_poly.pdbx_strand_id
1 'polypeptide(L)'
;DAIRKLFSQTQEARVRGYQPGRFSFNVKGGRCEACAGDGTIKIEMHFLPDVYVPCEVCKGARYNRDTLDITFKGKNIAEVLDLSCEEALEFFSNQPTIARHMQTLVDVGLGYVRLGQPAPTLSGGEAQRVKLASELAKKATSHTIYILDEPTTGLHFEDIRKLLTVLSRLVDQGNTVLVIEHNLDVIKTADWIIDLGPEGGDAGGMVIVEGSPEVVAKTPESYTGQFLAPLLGDRVG
;
A
#
# COMPACT_ATOMS: atom_id res chain seq x y z
N ASP A 1 5.02 4.25 -14.42
CA ASP A 1 5.86 4.55 -15.62
C ASP A 1 6.24 3.36 -16.47
N ALA A 2 6.73 2.26 -15.87
CA ALA A 2 7.18 1.10 -16.63
C ALA A 2 6.11 0.55 -17.61
N ILE A 3 4.84 0.48 -17.21
CA ILE A 3 3.72 0.05 -18.06
C ILE A 3 3.57 0.98 -19.28
N ARG A 4 3.53 2.31 -19.10
CA ARG A 4 3.40 3.27 -20.21
C ARG A 4 4.53 3.14 -21.22
N LYS A 5 5.76 2.96 -20.71
CA LYS A 5 6.95 2.73 -21.55
C LYS A 5 6.82 1.42 -22.34
N LEU A 6 6.32 0.36 -21.72
CA LEU A 6 6.09 -0.92 -22.37
C LEU A 6 5.08 -0.79 -23.53
N PHE A 7 3.95 -0.11 -23.30
CA PHE A 7 2.95 0.12 -24.34
C PHE A 7 3.49 0.97 -25.50
N SER A 8 4.33 1.98 -25.25
CA SER A 8 4.98 2.74 -26.33
C SER A 8 5.98 1.93 -27.16
N GLN A 9 6.40 0.76 -26.67
CA GLN A 9 7.36 -0.10 -27.34
C GLN A 9 6.70 -1.15 -28.23
N THR A 10 5.37 -1.30 -28.22
CA THR A 10 4.66 -2.23 -29.12
C THR A 10 4.81 -1.81 -30.58
N GLN A 11 4.64 -2.76 -31.50
CA GLN A 11 4.83 -2.50 -32.92
C GLN A 11 3.83 -1.47 -33.43
N GLU A 12 2.55 -1.59 -33.07
CA GLU A 12 1.50 -0.66 -33.47
C GLU A 12 1.75 0.74 -32.92
N ALA A 13 2.21 0.85 -31.67
CA ALA A 13 2.54 2.15 -31.06
C ALA A 13 3.71 2.82 -31.78
N ARG A 14 4.76 2.07 -32.11
CA ARG A 14 5.93 2.61 -32.84
C ARG A 14 5.56 3.09 -34.24
N VAL A 15 4.74 2.33 -34.97
CA VAL A 15 4.26 2.73 -36.30
C VAL A 15 3.44 4.01 -36.25
N ARG A 16 2.59 4.18 -35.23
CA ARG A 16 1.79 5.39 -35.02
C ARG A 16 2.57 6.55 -34.34
N GLY A 17 3.86 6.35 -34.02
CA GLY A 17 4.70 7.35 -33.36
C GLY A 17 4.32 7.63 -31.89
N TYR A 18 3.57 6.74 -31.24
CA TYR A 18 3.07 6.95 -29.88
C TYR A 18 4.18 6.82 -28.84
N GLN A 19 4.33 7.89 -28.05
CA GLN A 19 5.27 7.96 -26.93
C GLN A 19 4.58 7.56 -25.61
N PRO A 20 5.32 7.32 -24.51
CA PRO A 20 4.73 6.98 -23.22
C PRO A 20 3.67 7.96 -22.73
N GLY A 21 3.77 9.24 -23.11
CA GLY A 21 2.78 10.27 -22.80
C GLY A 21 1.40 10.01 -23.41
N ARG A 22 1.29 9.32 -24.55
CA ARG A 22 -0.01 8.92 -25.12
C ARG A 22 -0.76 7.98 -24.16
N PHE A 23 -0.04 7.12 -23.47
CA PHE A 23 -0.55 6.13 -22.52
C PHE A 23 -0.72 6.69 -21.10
N SER A 24 -0.80 8.02 -20.97
CA SER A 24 -0.97 8.71 -19.69
C SER A 24 -2.35 9.33 -19.61
N PHE A 25 -3.16 8.92 -18.64
CA PHE A 25 -4.46 9.56 -18.39
C PHE A 25 -4.32 10.99 -17.83
N ASN A 26 -3.17 11.36 -17.26
CA ASN A 26 -2.95 12.69 -16.67
C ASN A 26 -2.57 13.80 -17.67
N VAL A 27 -2.30 13.47 -18.94
CA VAL A 27 -1.85 14.45 -19.93
C VAL A 27 -2.68 14.35 -21.21
N LYS A 28 -2.84 15.48 -21.90
CA LYS A 28 -3.52 15.51 -23.20
C LYS A 28 -2.82 14.63 -24.22
N GLY A 29 -3.60 14.07 -25.14
CA GLY A 29 -3.11 13.24 -26.23
C GLY A 29 -3.88 11.94 -26.34
N GLY A 30 -3.70 11.01 -25.40
CA GLY A 30 -4.39 9.71 -25.43
C GLY A 30 -5.49 9.52 -24.40
N ARG A 31 -5.59 10.41 -23.40
CA ARG A 31 -6.68 10.40 -22.43
C ARG A 31 -8.04 10.73 -23.06
N CYS A 32 -9.11 10.38 -22.38
CA CYS A 32 -10.45 10.86 -22.70
C CYS A 32 -10.55 12.34 -22.32
N GLU A 33 -10.83 13.22 -23.30
CA GLU A 33 -10.94 14.66 -23.03
C GLU A 33 -12.26 15.03 -22.32
N ALA A 34 -13.30 14.21 -22.41
CA ALA A 34 -14.59 14.48 -21.76
C ALA A 34 -14.51 14.41 -20.22
N CYS A 35 -13.72 13.49 -19.68
CA CYS A 35 -13.47 13.37 -18.23
C CYS A 35 -12.05 13.77 -17.84
N ALA A 36 -11.29 14.39 -18.75
CA ALA A 36 -9.88 14.73 -18.55
C ALA A 36 -8.97 13.59 -18.04
N GLY A 37 -9.35 12.34 -18.29
CA GLY A 37 -8.63 11.14 -17.87
C GLY A 37 -9.06 10.53 -16.53
N ASP A 38 -9.99 11.13 -15.79
CA ASP A 38 -10.45 10.59 -14.50
C ASP A 38 -11.24 9.28 -14.68
N GLY A 39 -11.95 9.16 -15.80
CA GLY A 39 -12.85 8.03 -16.09
C GLY A 39 -14.22 8.17 -15.43
N THR A 40 -14.35 9.11 -14.49
CA THR A 40 -15.60 9.47 -13.82
C THR A 40 -15.89 10.96 -13.99
N ILE A 41 -17.16 11.34 -13.87
CA ILE A 41 -17.63 12.72 -13.78
C ILE A 41 -18.17 12.94 -12.37
N LYS A 42 -17.72 14.01 -11.73
CA LYS A 42 -18.20 14.42 -10.41
C LYS A 42 -19.53 15.16 -10.58
N ILE A 43 -20.57 14.71 -9.90
CA ILE A 43 -21.87 15.37 -9.81
C ILE A 43 -21.96 16.01 -8.44
N GLU A 44 -22.05 17.34 -8.42
CA GLU A 44 -22.23 18.09 -7.18
C GLU A 44 -23.68 17.98 -6.71
N MET A 45 -23.82 17.61 -5.43
CA MET A 45 -25.12 17.41 -4.79
C MET A 45 -25.28 18.46 -3.69
N HIS A 46 -26.39 19.20 -3.69
CA HIS A 46 -26.56 20.34 -2.76
C HIS A 46 -26.60 19.95 -1.27
N PHE A 47 -27.06 18.74 -0.95
CA PHE A 47 -27.31 18.29 0.43
C PHE A 47 -26.66 16.96 0.78
N LEU A 48 -26.04 16.30 -0.19
CA LEU A 48 -25.42 14.99 -0.04
C LEU A 48 -23.96 15.08 -0.46
N PRO A 49 -23.11 14.13 -0.02
CA PRO A 49 -21.76 14.00 -0.56
C PRO A 49 -21.80 13.87 -2.09
N ASP A 50 -20.81 14.48 -2.74
CA ASP A 50 -20.68 14.42 -4.20
C ASP A 50 -20.59 12.99 -4.71
N VAL A 51 -21.23 12.72 -5.84
CA VAL A 51 -21.29 11.39 -6.43
C VAL A 51 -20.43 11.34 -7.68
N TYR A 52 -19.69 10.26 -7.87
CA TYR A 52 -18.88 10.00 -9.05
C TYR A 52 -19.60 9.01 -9.95
N VAL A 53 -19.94 9.42 -11.18
CA VAL A 53 -20.55 8.54 -12.18
C VAL A 53 -19.53 8.19 -13.27
N PRO A 54 -19.58 6.97 -13.86
CA PRO A 54 -18.74 6.64 -14.99
C PRO A 54 -18.93 7.63 -16.14
N CYS A 55 -17.84 8.08 -16.76
CA CYS A 55 -17.89 8.97 -17.91
C CYS A 55 -18.64 8.31 -19.08
N GLU A 56 -19.64 8.99 -19.64
CA GLU A 56 -20.47 8.44 -20.72
C GLU A 56 -19.69 8.17 -22.02
N VAL A 57 -18.60 8.91 -22.26
CA VAL A 57 -17.80 8.83 -23.49
C VAL A 57 -16.84 7.65 -23.44
N CYS A 58 -16.04 7.52 -22.38
CA CYS A 58 -15.05 6.44 -22.26
C CYS A 58 -15.54 5.25 -21.41
N LYS A 59 -16.72 5.35 -20.79
CA LYS A 59 -17.32 4.31 -19.93
C LYS A 59 -16.38 3.85 -18.81
N GLY A 60 -15.62 4.77 -18.23
CA GLY A 60 -14.63 4.46 -17.19
C GLY A 60 -13.22 4.12 -17.70
N ALA A 61 -13.03 3.92 -19.01
CA ALA A 61 -11.75 3.46 -19.56
C ALA A 61 -10.62 4.51 -19.51
N ARG A 62 -10.91 5.79 -19.23
CA ARG A 62 -9.95 6.91 -19.12
C ARG A 62 -9.21 7.33 -20.40
N TYR A 63 -9.28 6.56 -21.48
CA TYR A 63 -8.57 6.80 -22.73
C TYR A 63 -9.51 6.97 -23.93
N ASN A 64 -8.98 7.55 -25.00
CA ASN A 64 -9.66 7.59 -26.31
C ASN A 64 -9.50 6.27 -27.08
N ARG A 65 -10.33 6.07 -28.09
CA ARG A 65 -10.40 4.83 -28.88
C ARG A 65 -9.04 4.47 -29.51
N ASP A 66 -8.36 5.41 -30.16
CA ASP A 66 -7.08 5.14 -30.83
C ASP A 66 -5.99 4.64 -29.87
N THR A 67 -6.04 5.06 -28.60
CA THR A 67 -5.09 4.61 -27.57
C THR A 67 -5.45 3.21 -27.08
N LEU A 68 -6.75 2.87 -27.02
CA LEU A 68 -7.23 1.55 -26.64
C LEU A 68 -7.06 0.50 -27.74
N ASP A 69 -6.87 0.90 -29.00
CA ASP A 69 -6.50 -0.02 -30.09
C ASP A 69 -5.11 -0.66 -29.88
N ILE A 70 -4.25 -0.04 -29.07
CA ILE A 70 -2.91 -0.57 -28.80
C ILE A 70 -2.99 -1.61 -27.70
N THR A 71 -2.55 -2.83 -28.01
CA THR A 71 -2.57 -3.95 -27.06
C THR A 71 -1.16 -4.44 -26.77
N PHE A 72 -0.99 -5.01 -25.57
CA PHE A 72 0.17 -5.78 -25.16
C PHE A 72 -0.33 -7.13 -24.65
N LYS A 73 0.18 -8.24 -25.19
CA LYS A 73 -0.33 -9.60 -24.90
C LYS A 73 -1.87 -9.72 -24.96
N GLY A 74 -2.48 -9.06 -25.96
CA GLY A 74 -3.93 -9.10 -26.16
C GLY A 74 -4.77 -8.26 -25.21
N LYS A 75 -4.16 -7.45 -24.32
CA LYS A 75 -4.87 -6.48 -23.46
C LYS A 75 -4.46 -5.05 -23.79
N ASN A 76 -5.43 -4.15 -23.87
CA ASN A 76 -5.18 -2.70 -23.96
C ASN A 76 -4.83 -2.11 -22.59
N ILE A 77 -4.44 -0.83 -22.56
CA ILE A 77 -4.00 -0.19 -21.32
C ILE A 77 -5.10 -0.05 -20.26
N ALA A 78 -6.36 0.14 -20.65
CA ALA A 78 -7.46 0.21 -19.69
C ALA A 78 -7.72 -1.16 -19.06
N GLU A 79 -7.68 -2.23 -19.86
CA GLU A 79 -7.80 -3.61 -19.37
C GLU A 79 -6.65 -4.01 -18.44
N VAL A 80 -5.43 -3.53 -18.72
CA VAL A 80 -4.29 -3.71 -17.82
C VAL A 80 -4.49 -2.95 -16.51
N LEU A 81 -5.02 -1.73 -16.55
CA LEU A 81 -5.32 -0.97 -15.34
C LEU A 81 -6.47 -1.59 -14.53
N ASP A 82 -7.31 -2.41 -15.15
CA ASP A 82 -8.38 -3.10 -14.45
C ASP A 82 -7.91 -4.40 -13.76
N LEU A 83 -6.71 -4.91 -14.06
CA LEU A 83 -6.16 -6.09 -13.37
C LEU A 83 -5.93 -5.83 -11.88
N SER A 84 -6.16 -6.88 -11.07
CA SER A 84 -5.67 -6.91 -9.69
C SER A 84 -4.13 -6.94 -9.65
N CYS A 85 -3.52 -6.57 -8.52
CA CYS A 85 -2.07 -6.65 -8.36
C CYS A 85 -1.55 -8.08 -8.53
N GLU A 86 -2.32 -9.09 -8.10
CA GLU A 86 -1.99 -10.51 -8.26
C GLU A 86 -2.06 -10.95 -9.73
N GLU A 87 -3.13 -10.60 -10.45
CA GLU A 87 -3.26 -10.86 -11.89
C GLU A 87 -2.17 -10.13 -12.69
N ALA A 88 -1.84 -8.90 -12.30
CA ALA A 88 -0.79 -8.11 -12.93
C ALA A 88 0.60 -8.71 -12.70
N LEU A 89 0.86 -9.29 -11.53
CA LEU A 89 2.11 -10.00 -11.23
C LEU A 89 2.32 -11.16 -12.20
N GLU A 90 1.28 -11.99 -12.42
CA GLU A 90 1.34 -13.09 -13.37
C GLU A 90 1.50 -12.58 -14.82
N PHE A 91 0.68 -11.59 -15.21
CA PHE A 91 0.67 -11.03 -16.55
C PHE A 91 2.02 -10.41 -16.96
N PHE A 92 2.68 -9.74 -16.01
CA PHE A 92 3.98 -9.08 -16.17
C PHE A 92 5.18 -9.90 -15.69
N SER A 93 5.04 -11.21 -15.47
CA SER A 93 6.13 -12.12 -15.07
C SER A 93 7.43 -11.95 -15.88
N ASN A 94 7.33 -11.76 -17.20
CA ASN A 94 8.48 -11.54 -18.09
C ASN A 94 8.98 -10.08 -18.13
N GLN A 95 8.50 -9.21 -17.24
CA GLN A 95 8.88 -7.80 -17.13
C GLN A 95 9.41 -7.55 -15.70
N PRO A 96 10.69 -7.85 -15.42
CA PRO A 96 11.22 -7.92 -14.04
C PRO A 96 10.97 -6.66 -13.22
N THR A 97 11.09 -5.48 -13.83
CA THR A 97 10.83 -4.22 -13.15
C THR A 97 9.38 -4.10 -12.72
N ILE A 98 8.41 -4.48 -13.55
CA ILE A 98 6.98 -4.38 -13.19
C ILE A 98 6.63 -5.47 -12.18
N ALA A 99 7.01 -6.72 -12.46
CA ALA A 99 6.76 -7.87 -11.59
C ALA A 99 7.27 -7.62 -10.17
N ARG A 100 8.46 -7.03 -10.00
CA ARG A 100 8.99 -6.70 -8.66
C ARG A 100 8.09 -5.75 -7.88
N HIS A 101 7.54 -4.72 -8.52
CA HIS A 101 6.63 -3.78 -7.84
C HIS A 101 5.28 -4.44 -7.51
N MET A 102 4.78 -5.31 -8.41
CA MET A 102 3.55 -6.06 -8.16
C MET A 102 3.74 -7.04 -7.00
N GLN A 103 4.88 -7.73 -6.94
CA GLN A 103 5.22 -8.63 -5.85
C GLN A 103 5.24 -7.90 -4.50
N THR A 104 5.84 -6.71 -4.42
CA THR A 104 5.80 -5.92 -3.17
C THR A 104 4.39 -5.54 -2.74
N LEU A 105 3.47 -5.25 -3.68
CA LEU A 105 2.06 -4.97 -3.36
C LEU A 105 1.33 -6.24 -2.88
N VAL A 106 1.61 -7.39 -3.50
CA VAL A 106 1.05 -8.68 -3.08
C VAL A 106 1.57 -9.07 -1.69
N ASP A 107 2.86 -8.88 -1.42
CA ASP A 107 3.51 -9.20 -0.15
C ASP A 107 2.94 -8.40 1.03
N VAL A 108 2.55 -7.14 0.81
CA VAL A 108 1.85 -6.34 1.83
C VAL A 108 0.35 -6.66 1.93
N GLY A 109 -0.15 -7.65 1.18
CA GLY A 109 -1.55 -8.09 1.22
C GLY A 109 -2.51 -7.31 0.33
N LEU A 110 -2.02 -6.56 -0.67
CA LEU A 110 -2.84 -5.78 -1.61
C LEU A 110 -3.08 -6.49 -2.94
N GLY A 111 -2.98 -7.83 -2.98
CA GLY A 111 -3.16 -8.62 -4.21
C GLY A 111 -4.48 -8.37 -4.93
N TYR A 112 -5.55 -8.10 -4.18
CA TYR A 112 -6.90 -7.86 -4.71
C TYR A 112 -7.11 -6.43 -5.26
N VAL A 113 -6.26 -5.47 -4.91
CA VAL A 113 -6.41 -4.08 -5.33
C VAL A 113 -6.10 -3.96 -6.81
N ARG A 114 -6.94 -3.24 -7.56
CA ARG A 114 -6.75 -3.03 -9.00
C ARG A 114 -5.75 -1.91 -9.26
N LEU A 115 -4.93 -2.04 -10.30
CA LEU A 115 -3.87 -1.06 -10.63
C LEU A 115 -4.40 0.36 -10.90
N GLY A 116 -5.59 0.46 -11.49
CA GLY A 116 -6.27 1.69 -11.83
C GLY A 116 -7.25 2.18 -10.78
N GLN A 117 -7.39 1.48 -9.64
CA GLN A 117 -8.33 1.85 -8.59
C GLN A 117 -8.08 3.30 -8.13
N PRO A 118 -9.12 4.15 -8.09
CA PRO A 118 -8.96 5.53 -7.61
C PRO A 118 -8.43 5.56 -6.17
N ALA A 119 -7.42 6.39 -5.90
CA ALA A 119 -6.85 6.52 -4.55
C ALA A 119 -7.89 6.87 -3.46
N PRO A 120 -8.91 7.72 -3.70
CA PRO A 120 -9.94 8.02 -2.70
C PRO A 120 -10.83 6.84 -2.30
N THR A 121 -10.84 5.75 -3.07
CA THR A 121 -11.63 4.56 -2.73
C THR A 121 -10.83 3.51 -1.98
N LEU A 122 -9.55 3.78 -1.67
CA LEU A 122 -8.75 2.94 -0.79
C LEU A 122 -9.08 3.23 0.67
N SER A 123 -9.13 2.19 1.50
CA SER A 123 -9.20 2.35 2.96
C SER A 123 -7.90 2.96 3.49
N GLY A 124 -7.94 3.51 4.72
CA GLY A 124 -6.75 4.05 5.37
C GLY A 124 -5.60 3.02 5.46
N GLY A 125 -5.92 1.79 5.86
CA GLY A 125 -4.96 0.68 5.93
C GLY A 125 -4.45 0.23 4.55
N GLU A 126 -5.26 0.29 3.50
CA GLU A 126 -4.76 0.05 2.13
C GLU A 126 -3.79 1.14 1.68
N ALA A 127 -4.13 2.41 1.88
CA ALA A 127 -3.28 3.54 1.51
C ALA A 127 -1.93 3.50 2.25
N GLN A 128 -1.92 3.12 3.53
CA GLN A 128 -0.70 2.91 4.30
C GLN A 128 0.15 1.77 3.74
N ARG A 129 -0.46 0.63 3.41
CA ARG A 129 0.24 -0.53 2.83
C ARG A 129 0.82 -0.23 1.45
N VAL A 130 0.16 0.61 0.63
CA VAL A 130 0.74 1.09 -0.65
C VAL A 130 2.02 1.91 -0.43
N LYS A 131 2.06 2.74 0.61
CA LYS A 131 3.26 3.51 0.98
C LYS A 131 4.39 2.57 1.43
N LEU A 132 4.08 1.61 2.31
CA LEU A 132 5.02 0.56 2.75
C LEU A 132 5.61 -0.24 1.57
N ALA A 133 4.77 -0.69 0.64
CA ALA A 133 5.22 -1.40 -0.55
C ALA A 133 6.18 -0.55 -1.41
N SER A 134 5.94 0.76 -1.49
CA SER A 134 6.81 1.69 -2.23
C SER A 134 8.19 1.85 -1.57
N GLU A 135 8.27 1.80 -0.24
CA GLU A 135 9.54 1.80 0.49
C GLU A 135 10.29 0.48 0.34
N LEU A 136 9.61 -0.67 0.44
CA LEU A 136 10.19 -1.99 0.21
C LEU A 136 10.77 -2.17 -1.19
N ALA A 137 10.19 -1.51 -2.20
CA ALA A 137 10.64 -1.59 -3.59
C ALA A 137 11.93 -0.79 -3.87
N LYS A 138 12.33 0.10 -2.95
CA LYS A 138 13.58 0.86 -3.05
C LYS A 138 14.78 -0.05 -2.78
N LYS A 139 15.95 0.33 -3.30
CA LYS A 139 17.19 -0.34 -2.90
C LYS A 139 17.43 -0.04 -1.43
N ALA A 140 17.74 -1.08 -0.66
CA ALA A 140 18.13 -0.94 0.73
C ALA A 140 19.31 0.03 0.84
N THR A 141 19.04 1.20 1.40
CA THR A 141 20.05 2.03 2.02
C THR A 141 20.00 1.66 3.49
N SER A 142 21.05 1.03 4.04
CA SER A 142 21.16 0.95 5.49
C SER A 142 21.05 2.37 6.05
N HIS A 143 20.56 2.53 7.29
CA HIS A 143 20.40 3.81 7.99
C HIS A 143 19.11 4.62 7.70
N THR A 144 17.98 3.98 7.38
CA THR A 144 16.66 4.64 7.38
C THR A 144 15.88 4.32 8.64
N ILE A 145 15.20 5.32 9.24
CA ILE A 145 14.24 5.11 10.32
C ILE A 145 12.82 5.28 9.77
N TYR A 146 12.00 4.25 9.93
CA TYR A 146 10.57 4.27 9.62
C TYR A 146 9.77 4.48 10.90
N ILE A 147 8.87 5.46 10.90
CA ILE A 147 7.94 5.71 12.01
C ILE A 147 6.53 5.40 11.50
N LEU A 148 5.85 4.46 12.16
CA LEU A 148 4.48 4.06 11.82
C LEU A 148 3.56 4.33 13.00
N ASP A 149 2.48 5.04 12.72
CA ASP A 149 1.42 5.32 13.67
C ASP A 149 0.26 4.35 13.43
N GLU A 150 -0.02 3.50 14.41
CA GLU A 150 -1.06 2.46 14.44
C GLU A 150 -1.28 1.72 13.11
N PRO A 151 -0.25 1.04 12.55
CA PRO A 151 -0.35 0.40 11.25
C PRO A 151 -1.32 -0.80 11.22
N THR A 152 -1.82 -1.27 12.37
CA THR A 152 -2.83 -2.33 12.43
C THR A 152 -4.27 -1.84 12.40
N THR A 153 -4.52 -0.53 12.42
CA THR A 153 -5.88 0.01 12.46
C THR A 153 -6.71 -0.46 11.27
N GLY A 154 -7.79 -1.19 11.56
CA GLY A 154 -8.71 -1.74 10.56
C GLY A 154 -8.21 -2.99 9.83
N LEU A 155 -7.11 -3.61 10.27
CA LEU A 155 -6.59 -4.86 9.70
C LEU A 155 -7.14 -6.10 10.42
N HIS A 156 -7.45 -7.14 9.64
CA HIS A 156 -7.75 -8.46 10.17
C HIS A 156 -6.46 -9.16 10.65
N PHE A 157 -6.56 -10.12 11.58
CA PHE A 157 -5.41 -10.84 12.16
C PHE A 157 -4.42 -11.40 11.12
N GLU A 158 -4.93 -11.89 9.99
CA GLU A 158 -4.09 -12.42 8.92
C GLU A 158 -3.30 -11.32 8.19
N ASP A 159 -3.88 -10.13 8.04
CA ASP A 159 -3.19 -8.99 7.44
C ASP A 159 -2.13 -8.40 8.38
N ILE A 160 -2.36 -8.48 9.71
CA ILE A 160 -1.36 -8.12 10.71
C ILE A 160 -0.11 -9.00 10.57
N ARG A 161 -0.27 -10.31 10.35
CA ARG A 161 0.86 -11.23 10.12
C ARG A 161 1.66 -10.87 8.87
N LYS A 162 0.98 -10.52 7.78
CA LYS A 162 1.63 -10.07 6.54
C LYS A 162 2.38 -8.75 6.76
N LEU A 163 1.77 -7.81 7.48
CA LEU A 163 2.41 -6.56 7.86
C LEU A 163 3.67 -6.81 8.70
N LEU A 164 3.60 -7.66 9.74
CA LEU A 164 4.76 -8.01 10.56
C LEU A 164 5.90 -8.62 9.73
N THR A 165 5.58 -9.48 8.77
CA THR A 165 6.56 -10.05 7.84
C THR A 165 7.26 -8.95 7.03
N VAL A 166 6.50 -7.94 6.60
CA VAL A 166 7.02 -6.78 5.87
C VAL A 166 7.91 -5.90 6.74
N LEU A 167 7.49 -5.61 7.97
CA LEU A 167 8.27 -4.80 8.91
C LEU A 167 9.59 -5.50 9.29
N SER A 168 9.54 -6.81 9.55
CA SER A 168 10.74 -7.62 9.81
C SER A 168 11.72 -7.58 8.63
N ARG A 169 11.24 -7.66 7.39
CA ARG A 169 12.11 -7.50 6.19
C ARG A 169 12.77 -6.12 6.11
N LEU A 170 12.11 -5.05 6.57
CA LEU A 170 12.73 -3.72 6.63
C LEU A 170 13.86 -3.68 7.66
N VAL A 171 13.64 -4.29 8.83
CA VAL A 171 14.66 -4.43 9.88
C VAL A 171 15.84 -5.27 9.40
N ASP A 172 15.60 -6.41 8.74
CA ASP A 172 16.63 -7.30 8.16
C ASP A 172 17.52 -6.59 7.12
N GLN A 173 17.00 -5.55 6.47
CA GLN A 173 17.76 -4.70 5.54
C GLN A 173 18.66 -3.68 6.24
N GLY A 174 18.70 -3.67 7.58
CA GLY A 174 19.49 -2.74 8.40
C GLY A 174 18.81 -1.40 8.64
N ASN A 175 17.47 -1.34 8.55
CA ASN A 175 16.69 -0.17 8.92
C ASN A 175 16.16 -0.30 10.35
N THR A 176 15.71 0.82 10.92
CA THR A 176 14.99 0.83 12.20
C THR A 176 13.52 1.09 11.93
N VAL A 177 12.64 0.33 12.57
CA VAL A 177 11.19 0.51 12.47
C VAL A 177 10.66 0.82 13.87
N LEU A 178 10.20 2.06 14.07
CA LEU A 178 9.50 2.49 15.27
C LEU A 178 8.00 2.45 15.00
N VAL A 179 7.27 1.74 15.83
CA VAL A 179 5.83 1.56 15.70
C VAL A 179 5.14 2.04 16.97
N ILE A 180 4.13 2.90 16.80
CA ILE A 180 3.18 3.27 17.84
C ILE A 180 1.99 2.32 17.69
N GLU A 181 1.75 1.48 18.71
CA GLU A 181 0.74 0.43 18.64
C GLU A 181 0.06 0.19 19.98
N HIS A 182 -1.18 -0.28 19.90
CA HIS A 182 -1.94 -0.82 21.02
C HIS A 182 -2.27 -2.31 20.81
N ASN A 183 -1.98 -2.86 19.63
CA ASN A 183 -2.24 -4.26 19.32
C ASN A 183 -1.17 -5.19 19.90
N LEU A 184 -1.57 -6.02 20.87
CA LEU A 184 -0.67 -6.93 21.57
C LEU A 184 -0.01 -7.98 20.65
N ASP A 185 -0.63 -8.34 19.51
CA ASP A 185 -0.03 -9.25 18.55
C ASP A 185 1.20 -8.65 17.85
N VAL A 186 1.26 -7.32 17.71
CA VAL A 186 2.44 -6.61 17.20
C VAL A 186 3.44 -6.39 18.32
N ILE A 187 2.97 -5.88 19.47
CA ILE A 187 3.82 -5.54 20.62
C ILE A 187 4.66 -6.74 21.07
N LYS A 188 4.06 -7.94 21.13
CA LYS A 188 4.79 -9.17 21.54
C LYS A 188 5.89 -9.62 20.58
N THR A 189 5.91 -9.10 19.34
CA THR A 189 6.89 -9.45 18.32
C THR A 189 8.02 -8.43 18.19
N ALA A 190 7.92 -7.30 18.91
CA ALA A 190 8.95 -6.27 18.89
C ALA A 190 10.21 -6.73 19.63
N ASP A 191 11.38 -6.29 19.16
CA ASP A 191 12.65 -6.55 19.83
C ASP A 191 12.83 -5.68 21.09
N TRP A 192 12.20 -4.49 21.09
CA TRP A 192 12.25 -3.52 22.18
C TRP A 192 10.95 -2.74 22.27
N ILE A 193 10.47 -2.50 23.49
CA ILE A 193 9.25 -1.76 23.80
C ILE A 193 9.62 -0.60 24.75
N ILE A 194 8.96 0.54 24.56
CA ILE A 194 8.96 1.67 25.50
C ILE A 194 7.51 1.90 25.91
N ASP A 195 7.17 1.61 27.16
CA ASP A 195 5.81 1.77 27.69
C ASP A 195 5.65 3.13 28.38
N LEU A 196 4.54 3.82 28.08
CA LEU A 196 4.34 5.21 28.44
C LEU A 196 3.11 5.42 29.34
N GLY A 197 3.33 6.22 30.39
CA GLY A 197 2.34 6.71 31.35
C GLY A 197 1.83 5.62 32.28
N PRO A 198 1.66 5.87 33.59
CA PRO A 198 0.74 5.03 34.35
C PRO A 198 -0.70 5.31 33.92
N GLU A 199 -1.03 6.51 33.44
CA GLU A 199 -2.37 6.88 32.99
C GLU A 199 -2.31 7.76 31.73
N GLY A 200 -3.48 8.12 31.19
CA GLY A 200 -3.61 9.10 30.10
C GLY A 200 -3.61 10.56 30.59
N GLY A 201 -3.40 11.50 29.66
CA GLY A 201 -3.49 12.95 29.93
C GLY A 201 -2.40 13.47 30.88
N ASP A 202 -2.77 14.38 31.78
CA ASP A 202 -1.85 15.03 32.73
C ASP A 202 -1.20 14.06 33.73
N ALA A 203 -1.78 12.88 33.92
CA ALA A 203 -1.26 11.82 34.79
C ALA A 203 -0.31 10.85 34.05
N GLY A 204 -0.05 11.08 32.75
CA GLY A 204 0.79 10.25 31.89
C GLY A 204 2.14 10.87 31.53
N GLY A 205 2.68 10.43 30.39
CA GLY A 205 3.87 11.03 29.76
C GLY A 205 5.22 10.64 30.37
N MET A 206 5.23 9.70 31.31
CA MET A 206 6.45 9.14 31.89
C MET A 206 6.80 7.80 31.24
N VAL A 207 8.08 7.47 31.06
CA VAL A 207 8.48 6.12 30.69
C VAL A 207 8.34 5.23 31.93
N ILE A 208 7.46 4.22 31.87
CA ILE A 208 7.33 3.23 32.96
C ILE A 208 8.46 2.23 32.90
N VAL A 209 8.64 1.63 31.72
CA VAL A 209 9.61 0.58 31.47
C VAL A 209 10.03 0.61 30.01
N GLU A 210 11.29 0.28 29.79
CA GLU A 210 11.84 0.01 28.47
C GLU A 210 12.61 -1.31 28.50
N GLY A 211 12.49 -2.11 27.44
CA GLY A 211 13.12 -3.43 27.40
C GLY A 211 12.51 -4.37 26.37
N SER A 212 12.90 -5.64 26.43
CA SER A 212 12.25 -6.68 25.63
C SER A 212 10.79 -6.89 26.09
N PRO A 213 9.95 -7.53 25.27
CA PRO A 213 8.59 -7.92 25.65
C PRO A 213 8.50 -8.64 27.01
N GLU A 214 9.46 -9.49 27.32
CA GLU A 214 9.51 -10.23 28.59
C GLU A 214 9.84 -9.34 29.78
N VAL A 215 10.67 -8.30 29.59
CA VAL A 215 10.98 -7.31 30.65
C VAL A 215 9.74 -6.48 30.96
N VAL A 216 9.04 -5.99 29.94
CA VAL A 216 7.80 -5.22 30.11
C VAL A 216 6.73 -6.08 30.77
N ALA A 217 6.57 -7.34 30.34
CA ALA A 217 5.61 -8.29 30.93
C ALA A 217 5.86 -8.59 32.42
N LYS A 218 7.09 -8.44 32.91
CA LYS A 218 7.44 -8.64 34.34
C LYS A 218 7.26 -7.39 35.20
N THR A 219 6.89 -6.25 34.61
CA THR A 219 6.78 -4.96 35.32
C THR A 219 5.35 -4.74 35.82
N PRO A 220 5.08 -4.79 37.14
CA PRO A 220 3.72 -4.69 37.67
C PRO A 220 3.04 -3.34 37.38
N GLU A 221 3.81 -2.26 37.32
CA GLU A 221 3.31 -0.90 37.08
C GLU A 221 2.86 -0.67 35.62
N SER A 222 3.24 -1.54 34.69
CA SER A 222 2.91 -1.42 33.27
C SER A 222 1.58 -2.09 32.95
N TYR A 223 0.57 -1.32 32.53
CA TYR A 223 -0.68 -1.91 32.02
C TYR A 223 -0.41 -2.78 30.80
N THR A 224 0.43 -2.32 29.87
CA THR A 224 0.85 -3.12 28.72
C THR A 224 1.43 -4.46 29.15
N GLY A 225 2.32 -4.46 30.15
CA GLY A 225 2.94 -5.65 30.73
C GLY A 225 1.92 -6.64 31.29
N GLN A 226 0.91 -6.16 32.03
CA GLN A 226 -0.16 -6.99 32.60
C GLN A 226 -0.95 -7.74 31.51
N PHE A 227 -1.22 -7.10 30.37
CA PHE A 227 -1.94 -7.73 29.25
C PHE A 227 -1.01 -8.54 28.32
N LEU A 228 0.27 -8.21 28.27
CA LEU A 228 1.27 -8.89 27.45
C LEU A 228 1.70 -10.23 28.08
N ALA A 229 1.81 -10.30 29.41
CA ALA A 229 2.29 -11.49 30.11
C ALA A 229 1.53 -12.79 29.77
N PRO A 230 0.18 -12.82 29.72
CA PRO A 230 -0.57 -14.03 29.33
C PRO A 230 -0.31 -14.47 27.89
N LEU A 231 0.09 -13.56 27.00
CA LEU A 231 0.30 -13.84 25.58
C LEU A 231 1.70 -14.39 25.27
N LEU A 232 2.68 -14.16 26.14
CA LEU A 232 4.04 -14.69 26.02
C LEU A 232 4.17 -16.13 26.55
N GLY A 233 3.20 -16.60 27.36
CA GLY A 233 3.20 -17.94 27.95
C GLY A 233 4.42 -18.21 28.85
N ASP A 234 4.85 -19.48 28.94
CA ASP A 234 5.99 -19.93 29.77
C ASP A 234 7.37 -19.37 29.34
N ARG A 235 7.46 -18.50 28.31
CA ARG A 235 8.72 -17.81 27.95
C ARG A 235 9.21 -16.81 29.00
N VAL A 236 8.39 -16.56 30.02
CA VAL A 236 8.63 -15.62 31.11
C VAL A 236 9.26 -16.32 32.34
N GLY A 237 9.35 -17.66 32.34
CA GLY A 237 9.93 -18.49 33.40
C GLY A 237 11.44 -18.46 33.50
#